data_AF-N1J884-F1
#
_entry.id   AF-N1J884-F1
#
_cell.length_a   1.000
_cell.length_b   1.000
_cell.length_c   1.000
_cell.angle_alpha   90.00
_cell.angle_beta   90.00
_cell.angle_gamma   90.00
#
_symmetry.space_group_name_H-M   'P 1'
#
loop_
_entity.id
_entity.type
_entity.pdbx_description
1 polymer ?
#
loop_
_entity_poly.entity_id
_entity_poly.type
_entity_poly.pdbx_seq_one_letter_code
_entity_poly.pdbx_strand_id
1 'polypeptide(L)'
;MVALPLFKFAALFLKHVSKYGANWIKSQAHDHPKFRIYAARYGQSMHQINMRMAVTLLQNSTAEKQARERKESNSTKAEKQSPLDDAIKEKTSIREKTLSTWKRKFRPLPEGRAVDLFADVIGDAFILMVAGGLILYEYVRAKGRPDLNAEKIAELQLKLQDLDRREVELEQAEKIAQGRVDALELTLTQLKNKGYKV
;
A
#
# COMPACT_ATOMS: atom_id res chain seq x y z
N MET A 1 -14.08 10.64 -18.36
CA MET A 1 -13.26 11.88 -18.39
C MET A 1 -13.80 12.92 -17.40
N VAL A 2 -13.52 12.83 -16.09
CA VAL A 2 -13.91 13.89 -15.11
C VAL A 2 -12.96 13.91 -13.88
N ALA A 3 -11.64 13.98 -14.08
CA ALA A 3 -10.68 14.11 -12.96
C ALA A 3 -9.96 15.47 -12.91
N LEU A 4 -9.81 16.12 -14.07
CA LEU A 4 -9.12 17.41 -14.21
C LEU A 4 -9.80 18.59 -13.48
N PRO A 5 -11.15 18.76 -13.49
CA PRO A 5 -11.76 19.91 -12.83
C PRO A 5 -11.81 19.75 -11.30
N LEU A 6 -12.11 18.56 -10.77
CA LEU A 6 -12.21 18.33 -9.33
C LEU A 6 -10.86 18.55 -8.63
N PHE A 7 -9.76 18.10 -9.27
CA PHE A 7 -8.41 18.33 -8.77
C PHE A 7 -8.06 19.82 -8.69
N LYS A 8 -8.46 20.62 -9.71
CA LYS A 8 -8.26 22.07 -9.68
C LYS A 8 -9.04 22.75 -8.56
N PHE A 9 -10.30 22.34 -8.32
CA PHE A 9 -11.09 22.86 -7.20
C PHE A 9 -10.52 22.45 -5.85
N ALA A 10 -10.05 21.21 -5.70
CA ALA A 10 -9.36 20.75 -4.50
C ALA A 10 -8.07 21.54 -4.25
N ALA A 11 -7.27 21.81 -5.30
CA ALA A 11 -6.05 22.61 -5.21
C ALA A 11 -6.35 24.08 -4.84
N LEU A 12 -7.44 24.66 -5.38
CA LEU A 12 -7.89 26.01 -5.01
C LEU A 12 -8.45 26.07 -3.58
N PHE A 13 -9.13 25.01 -3.13
CA PHE A 13 -9.65 24.88 -1.77
C PHE A 13 -8.52 24.76 -0.76
N LEU A 14 -7.49 23.95 -1.06
CA LEU A 14 -6.27 23.84 -0.27
C LEU A 14 -5.60 25.20 -0.07
N LYS A 15 -5.48 25.97 -1.15
CA LYS A 15 -4.92 27.34 -1.11
C LYS A 15 -5.80 28.30 -0.29
N HIS A 16 -7.12 28.15 -0.36
CA HIS A 16 -8.05 28.98 0.42
C HIS A 16 -8.01 28.66 1.91
N VAL A 17 -8.04 27.38 2.30
CA VAL A 17 -7.97 26.97 3.70
C VAL A 17 -6.62 27.35 4.30
N SER A 18 -5.51 27.16 3.58
CA SER A 18 -4.18 27.54 4.04
C SER A 18 -4.02 29.05 4.23
N LYS A 19 -4.50 29.87 3.27
CA LYS A 19 -4.32 31.34 3.34
C LYS A 19 -5.33 32.03 4.25
N TYR A 20 -6.59 31.61 4.25
CA TYR A 20 -7.65 32.28 5.00
C TYR A 20 -7.96 31.61 6.35
N GLY A 21 -7.79 30.29 6.47
CA GLY A 21 -7.98 29.57 7.73
C GLY A 21 -6.97 30.00 8.79
N ALA A 22 -5.68 30.04 8.43
CA ALA A 22 -4.63 30.46 9.35
C ALA A 22 -4.80 31.92 9.83
N ASN A 23 -5.10 32.86 8.93
CA ASN A 23 -5.29 34.26 9.31
C ASN A 23 -6.55 34.49 10.16
N TRP A 24 -7.64 33.77 9.89
CA TRP A 24 -8.88 33.90 10.66
C TRP A 24 -8.77 33.27 12.05
N ILE A 25 -8.12 32.12 12.18
CA ILE A 25 -7.85 31.48 13.48
C ILE A 25 -6.90 32.35 14.33
N LYS A 26 -5.90 33.00 13.70
CA LYS A 26 -4.98 33.92 14.41
C LYS A 26 -5.69 35.16 14.96
N SER A 27 -6.63 35.73 14.21
CA SER A 27 -7.47 36.86 14.67
C SER A 27 -8.37 36.42 15.83
N GLN A 28 -9.12 35.33 15.66
CA GLN A 28 -10.03 34.82 16.70
C GLN A 28 -9.30 34.36 17.98
N ALA A 29 -8.09 33.83 17.85
CA ALA A 29 -7.31 33.42 19.01
C ALA A 29 -6.75 34.60 19.82
N HIS A 30 -6.69 35.80 19.23
CA HIS A 30 -6.46 37.04 19.98
C HIS A 30 -7.72 37.53 20.67
N ASP A 31 -8.88 37.40 20.02
CA ASP A 31 -10.16 37.93 20.52
C ASP A 31 -10.77 37.08 21.66
N HIS A 32 -10.50 35.76 21.71
CA HIS A 32 -11.06 34.87 22.73
C HIS A 32 -10.02 34.28 23.70
N PRO A 33 -9.98 34.73 24.98
CA PRO A 33 -8.99 34.27 25.97
C PRO A 33 -9.14 32.80 26.35
N LYS A 34 -10.37 32.26 26.36
CA LYS A 34 -10.63 30.82 26.61
C LYS A 34 -10.09 29.95 25.49
N PHE A 35 -10.27 30.41 24.24
CA PHE A 35 -9.77 29.70 23.06
C PHE A 35 -8.25 29.71 23.01
N ARG A 36 -7.60 30.82 23.39
CA ARG A 36 -6.13 30.91 23.47
C ARG A 36 -5.53 29.85 24.39
N ILE A 37 -6.11 29.63 25.57
CA ILE A 37 -5.63 28.61 26.52
C ILE A 37 -5.78 27.20 25.94
N TYR A 38 -6.90 26.93 25.27
CA TYR A 38 -7.16 25.65 24.62
C TYR A 38 -6.18 25.41 23.46
N ALA A 39 -6.09 26.35 22.53
CA ALA A 39 -5.18 26.30 21.38
C ALA A 39 -3.72 26.21 21.82
N ALA A 40 -3.31 26.94 22.86
CA ALA A 40 -1.97 26.82 23.43
C ALA A 40 -1.73 25.42 24.00
N ARG A 41 -2.67 24.82 24.76
CA ARG A 41 -2.52 23.45 25.28
C ARG A 41 -2.35 22.42 24.17
N TYR A 42 -3.16 22.50 23.12
CA TYR A 42 -3.08 21.58 21.98
C TYR A 42 -1.82 21.81 21.14
N GLY A 43 -1.45 23.07 20.88
CA GLY A 43 -0.21 23.42 20.21
C GLY A 43 1.03 22.92 20.96
N GLN A 44 1.04 23.00 22.29
CA GLN A 44 2.11 22.45 23.11
C GLN A 44 2.16 20.92 23.05
N SER A 45 1.00 20.25 23.11
CA SER A 45 0.92 18.80 22.95
C SER A 45 1.49 18.37 21.60
N MET A 46 1.09 19.06 20.53
CA MET A 46 1.54 18.77 19.19
C MET A 46 3.04 19.00 19.01
N HIS A 47 3.58 20.09 19.58
CA HIS A 47 5.02 20.32 19.60
C HIS A 47 5.77 19.20 20.33
N GLN A 48 5.27 18.76 21.48
CA GLN A 48 5.87 17.66 22.22
C GLN A 48 5.83 16.35 21.43
N ILE A 49 4.72 16.05 20.74
CA ILE A 49 4.61 14.88 19.86
C ILE A 49 5.62 14.97 18.72
N ASN A 50 5.71 16.12 18.04
CA ASN A 50 6.66 16.31 16.95
C ASN A 50 8.11 16.12 17.41
N MET A 51 8.49 16.70 18.55
CA MET A 51 9.84 16.52 19.13
C MET A 51 10.12 15.09 19.58
N ARG A 52 9.12 14.41 20.14
CA ARG A 52 9.24 12.98 20.48
C ARG A 52 9.51 12.15 19.24
N MET A 53 8.69 12.30 18.21
CA MET A 53 8.83 11.58 16.95
C MET A 53 10.17 11.88 16.27
N ALA A 54 10.61 13.15 16.23
CA ALA A 54 11.90 13.54 15.67
C ALA A 54 13.07 12.86 16.40
N VAL A 55 13.05 12.85 17.75
CA VAL A 55 14.10 12.18 18.54
C VAL A 55 14.06 10.66 18.33
N THR A 56 12.88 10.05 18.27
CA THR A 56 12.74 8.62 18.00
C THR A 56 13.26 8.25 16.62
N LEU A 57 12.95 9.04 15.58
CA LEU A 57 13.45 8.82 14.22
C LEU A 57 14.97 8.94 14.14
N LEU A 58 15.55 9.96 14.79
CA LEU A 58 17.00 10.13 14.85
C LEU A 58 17.69 8.95 15.56
N GLN A 59 17.11 8.45 16.65
CA GLN A 59 17.63 7.27 17.34
C GLN A 59 17.61 6.03 16.47
N ASN A 60 16.51 5.76 15.78
CA ASN A 60 16.40 4.63 14.85
C ASN A 60 17.43 4.73 13.71
N SER A 61 17.67 5.94 13.19
CA SER A 61 18.71 6.17 12.17
C SER A 61 20.13 5.92 12.70
N THR A 62 20.44 6.34 13.93
CA THR A 62 21.75 6.06 14.55
C THR A 62 21.95 4.58 14.87
N ALA A 63 20.89 3.89 15.30
CA ALA A 63 20.91 2.46 15.56
C ALA A 63 21.12 1.66 14.26
N GLU A 64 20.50 2.10 13.16
CA GLU A 64 20.68 1.48 11.85
C GLU A 64 22.10 1.65 11.32
N LYS A 65 22.73 2.83 11.49
CA LYS A 65 24.14 3.07 11.13
C LYS A 65 25.09 2.17 11.93
N GLN A 66 24.88 2.06 13.23
CA GLN A 66 25.68 1.17 14.08
C GLN A 66 25.47 -0.31 13.74
N ALA A 67 24.25 -0.70 13.35
CA ALA A 67 23.98 -2.07 12.90
C ALA A 67 24.67 -2.38 11.56
N ARG A 68 24.82 -1.39 10.67
CA ARG A 68 25.59 -1.53 9.42
C ARG A 68 27.08 -1.65 9.68
N GLU A 69 27.65 -0.77 10.51
CA GLU A 69 29.07 -0.83 10.92
C GLU A 69 29.42 -2.14 11.64
N ARG A 70 28.52 -2.66 12.50
CA ARG A 70 28.69 -3.96 13.16
C ARG A 70 28.61 -5.14 12.20
N LYS A 71 27.75 -5.07 11.18
CA LYS A 71 27.68 -6.09 10.11
C LYS A 71 28.93 -6.06 9.23
N GLU A 72 29.50 -4.87 8.99
CA GLU A 72 30.76 -4.68 8.27
C GLU A 72 31.99 -5.12 9.10
N SER A 73 31.95 -5.00 10.44
CA SER A 73 33.04 -5.46 11.31
C SER A 73 32.97 -6.95 11.67
N ASN A 74 31.78 -7.56 11.71
CA ASN A 74 31.61 -8.98 12.03
C ASN A 74 31.81 -9.93 10.84
N SER A 75 32.08 -9.43 9.63
CA SER A 75 32.40 -10.28 8.48
C SER A 75 33.75 -11.01 8.60
N THR A 76 34.55 -10.76 9.65
CA THR A 76 35.83 -11.43 9.92
C THR A 76 35.87 -12.32 11.17
N LYS A 77 34.77 -12.48 11.92
CA LYS A 77 34.68 -13.43 13.05
C LYS A 77 33.34 -14.16 13.05
N ALA A 78 33.27 -15.23 12.29
CA ALA A 78 32.20 -16.21 12.39
C ALA A 78 32.56 -17.25 13.45
N GLU A 79 32.06 -17.13 14.69
CA GLU A 79 31.60 -18.30 15.46
C GLU A 79 30.75 -17.97 16.71
N LYS A 80 29.58 -18.63 16.79
CA LYS A 80 28.75 -18.95 17.97
C LYS A 80 28.12 -17.81 18.81
N GLN A 81 26.89 -17.42 18.44
CA GLN A 81 25.75 -17.20 19.35
C GLN A 81 24.43 -17.25 18.56
N SER A 82 23.38 -17.77 19.18
CA SER A 82 22.08 -18.09 18.57
C SER A 82 21.36 -16.83 18.02
N PRO A 83 20.95 -16.80 16.73
CA PRO A 83 20.42 -15.60 16.10
C PRO A 83 19.07 -15.13 16.66
N LEU A 84 18.37 -16.00 17.39
CA LEU A 84 17.05 -15.72 17.96
C LEU A 84 17.15 -14.97 19.30
N ASP A 85 18.13 -15.27 20.14
CA ASP A 85 18.28 -14.65 21.46
C ASP A 85 18.85 -13.23 21.37
N ASP A 86 19.74 -12.99 20.40
CA ASP A 86 20.30 -11.67 20.13
C ASP A 86 19.26 -10.73 19.50
N ALA A 87 18.42 -11.25 18.59
CA ALA A 87 17.32 -10.49 17.99
C ALA A 87 16.23 -10.15 19.02
N ILE A 88 15.95 -11.03 19.99
CA ILE A 88 15.01 -10.75 21.07
C ILE A 88 15.57 -9.65 21.98
N LYS A 89 16.83 -9.75 22.43
CA LYS A 89 17.49 -8.74 23.29
C LYS A 89 17.61 -7.37 22.62
N GLU A 90 17.91 -7.34 21.31
CA GLU A 90 17.95 -6.11 20.53
C GLU A 90 16.56 -5.46 20.44
N LYS A 91 15.51 -6.25 20.19
CA LYS A 91 14.12 -5.77 20.18
C LYS A 91 13.69 -5.25 21.55
N THR A 92 14.06 -5.91 22.66
CA THR A 92 13.75 -5.41 24.01
C THR A 92 14.51 -4.11 24.32
N SER A 93 15.78 -3.99 23.95
CA SER A 93 16.58 -2.77 24.17
C SER A 93 16.08 -1.58 23.34
N ILE A 94 15.69 -1.81 22.08
CA ILE A 94 15.08 -0.79 21.22
C ILE A 94 13.73 -0.36 21.81
N ARG A 95 12.91 -1.30 22.27
CA ARG A 95 11.63 -1.00 22.92
C ARG A 95 11.81 -0.20 24.22
N GLU A 96 12.81 -0.52 25.02
CA GLU A 96 13.11 0.20 26.27
C GLU A 96 13.65 1.62 26.00
N LYS A 97 14.53 1.78 25.02
CA LYS A 97 15.05 3.10 24.58
C LYS A 97 13.95 3.97 24.00
N THR A 98 13.07 3.42 23.17
CA THR A 98 11.93 4.15 22.61
C THR A 98 11.00 4.59 23.74
N LEU A 99 10.60 3.71 24.66
CA LEU A 99 9.79 4.07 25.84
C LEU A 99 10.42 5.20 26.69
N SER A 100 11.75 5.19 26.85
CA SER A 100 12.49 6.26 27.55
C SER A 100 12.39 7.63 26.84
N THR A 101 12.35 7.66 25.50
CA THR A 101 12.13 8.92 24.76
C THR A 101 10.72 9.47 24.91
N TRP A 102 9.70 8.61 24.96
CA TRP A 102 8.30 9.03 25.16
C TRP A 102 8.06 9.63 26.56
N LYS A 103 8.92 9.32 27.54
CA LYS A 103 8.87 9.89 28.90
C LYS A 103 9.51 11.29 29.03
N ARG A 104 10.29 11.76 28.04
CA ARG A 104 10.93 13.08 28.12
C ARG A 104 9.91 14.22 27.97
N LYS A 105 10.12 15.27 28.77
CA LYS A 105 9.37 16.53 28.71
C LYS A 105 10.25 17.60 28.06
N PHE A 106 9.84 18.08 26.90
CA PHE A 106 10.54 19.15 26.17
C PHE A 106 10.13 20.53 26.68
N ARG A 107 10.98 21.55 26.46
CA ARG A 107 10.67 22.94 26.84
C ARG A 107 9.42 23.42 26.09
N PRO A 108 8.46 24.07 26.77
CA PRO A 108 7.26 24.55 26.12
C PRO A 108 7.57 25.71 25.18
N LEU A 109 6.80 25.82 24.09
CA LEU A 109 6.88 26.94 23.15
C LEU A 109 6.25 28.23 23.73
N PRO A 110 6.57 29.41 23.16
CA PRO A 110 5.78 30.61 23.41
C PRO A 110 4.32 30.40 23.00
N GLU A 111 3.37 30.91 23.80
CA GLU A 111 1.93 30.66 23.62
C GLU A 111 1.44 31.02 22.21
N GLY A 112 1.84 32.17 21.66
CA GLY A 112 1.44 32.59 20.31
C GLY A 112 1.86 31.60 19.21
N ARG A 113 3.07 31.05 19.30
CA ARG A 113 3.57 30.05 18.34
C ARG A 113 2.86 28.70 18.48
N ALA A 114 2.44 28.33 19.69
CA ALA A 114 1.65 27.13 19.91
C ALA A 114 0.26 27.25 19.27
N VAL A 115 -0.36 28.42 19.37
CA VAL A 115 -1.65 28.70 18.72
C VAL A 115 -1.54 28.64 17.19
N ASP A 116 -0.48 29.21 16.61
CA ASP A 116 -0.24 29.15 15.17
C ASP A 116 -0.10 27.70 14.68
N LEU A 117 0.69 26.88 15.38
CA LEU A 117 0.87 25.46 15.06
C LEU A 117 -0.45 24.68 15.15
N PHE A 118 -1.30 25.01 16.13
CA PHE A 118 -2.61 24.41 16.28
C PHE A 118 -3.55 24.79 15.12
N ALA A 119 -3.50 26.05 14.67
CA ALA A 119 -4.29 26.54 13.54
C ALA A 119 -3.92 25.81 12.24
N ASP A 120 -2.62 25.68 11.96
CA ASP A 120 -2.11 25.00 10.77
C ASP A 120 -2.54 23.52 10.75
N VAL A 121 -2.39 22.82 11.89
CA VAL A 121 -2.75 21.40 12.01
C VAL A 121 -4.26 21.19 11.86
N ILE A 122 -5.10 22.09 12.38
CA ILE A 122 -6.56 21.99 12.17
C ILE A 122 -6.93 22.20 10.72
N GLY A 123 -6.30 23.18 10.05
CA GLY A 123 -6.53 23.43 8.63
C GLY A 123 -6.19 22.19 7.80
N ASP A 124 -5.01 21.63 8.02
CA ASP A 124 -4.56 20.42 7.34
C ASP A 124 -5.43 19.20 7.66
N ALA A 125 -5.82 19.01 8.92
CA ALA A 125 -6.72 17.91 9.32
C ALA A 125 -8.09 18.01 8.64
N PHE A 126 -8.64 19.22 8.52
CA PHE A 126 -9.90 19.45 7.83
C PHE A 126 -9.80 19.13 6.34
N ILE A 127 -8.74 19.57 5.68
CA ILE A 127 -8.47 19.25 4.26
C ILE A 127 -8.32 17.73 4.08
N LEU A 128 -7.53 17.06 4.93
CA LEU A 128 -7.31 15.62 4.88
C LEU A 128 -8.60 14.84 5.13
N MET A 129 -9.48 15.33 6.00
CA MET A 129 -10.80 14.75 6.22
C MET A 129 -11.68 14.84 4.96
N VAL A 130 -11.74 16.01 4.32
CA VAL A 130 -12.52 16.20 3.10
C VAL A 130 -11.96 15.36 1.95
N ALA A 131 -10.64 15.38 1.75
CA ALA A 131 -9.97 14.60 0.72
C ALA A 131 -10.13 13.09 0.98
N GLY A 132 -9.90 12.64 2.21
CA GLY A 132 -10.09 11.25 2.63
C GLY A 132 -11.54 10.80 2.50
N GLY A 133 -12.49 11.67 2.84
CA GLY A 133 -13.92 11.42 2.68
C GLY A 133 -14.33 11.27 1.22
N LEU A 134 -13.83 12.11 0.32
CA LEU A 134 -14.06 11.98 -1.13
C LEU A 134 -13.45 10.69 -1.70
N ILE A 135 -12.23 10.35 -1.28
CA ILE A 135 -11.59 9.09 -1.68
C ILE A 135 -12.40 7.89 -1.18
N LEU A 136 -12.82 7.90 0.09
CA LEU A 136 -13.62 6.82 0.67
C LEU A 136 -15.00 6.72 0.00
N TYR A 137 -15.61 7.86 -0.34
CA TYR A 137 -16.87 7.92 -1.06
C TYR A 137 -16.75 7.32 -2.47
N GLU A 138 -15.76 7.75 -3.27
CA GLU A 138 -15.54 7.15 -4.60
C GLU A 138 -15.13 5.68 -4.48
N TYR A 139 -14.40 5.27 -3.45
CA TYR A 139 -14.06 3.87 -3.20
C TYR A 139 -15.31 3.02 -2.91
N VAL A 140 -16.20 3.48 -2.03
CA VAL A 140 -17.49 2.81 -1.75
C VAL A 140 -18.37 2.79 -3.00
N ARG A 141 -18.42 3.90 -3.75
CA ARG A 141 -19.18 3.98 -5.01
C ARG A 141 -18.61 3.08 -6.10
N ALA A 142 -17.29 2.96 -6.19
CA ALA A 142 -16.60 2.13 -7.18
C ALA A 142 -16.82 0.64 -6.93
N LYS A 143 -16.94 0.21 -5.66
CA LYS A 143 -17.31 -1.18 -5.32
C LYS A 143 -18.67 -1.62 -5.87
N GLY A 144 -19.58 -0.68 -6.11
CA GLY A 144 -20.90 -0.97 -6.68
C GLY A 144 -20.89 -1.17 -8.20
N ARG A 145 -19.76 -0.99 -8.89
CA ARG A 145 -19.68 -1.26 -10.33
C ARG A 145 -19.34 -2.74 -10.57
N PRO A 146 -20.12 -3.48 -11.38
CA PRO A 146 -19.74 -4.82 -11.79
C PRO A 146 -18.41 -4.74 -12.53
N ASP A 147 -17.48 -5.60 -12.14
CA ASP A 147 -16.12 -5.60 -12.65
C ASP A 147 -16.17 -6.14 -14.08
N LEU A 148 -16.32 -5.26 -15.07
CA LEU A 148 -16.37 -5.60 -16.50
C LEU A 148 -15.17 -6.47 -16.92
N ASN A 149 -14.05 -6.34 -16.21
CA ASN A 149 -12.87 -7.17 -16.41
C ASN A 149 -13.10 -8.60 -15.91
N ALA A 150 -13.77 -8.79 -14.78
CA ALA A 150 -14.14 -10.11 -14.27
C ALA A 150 -15.13 -10.83 -15.19
N GLU A 151 -16.12 -10.12 -15.74
CA GLU A 151 -17.02 -10.67 -16.76
C GLU A 151 -16.26 -11.08 -18.03
N LYS A 152 -15.34 -10.24 -18.51
CA LYS A 152 -14.47 -10.59 -19.65
C LYS A 152 -13.57 -11.78 -19.37
N ILE A 153 -13.05 -11.90 -18.14
CA ILE A 153 -12.25 -13.05 -17.72
C ILE A 153 -13.10 -14.32 -17.74
N ALA A 154 -14.33 -14.26 -17.24
CA ALA A 154 -15.27 -15.39 -17.28
C ALA A 154 -15.64 -15.79 -18.72
N GLU A 155 -15.88 -14.81 -19.60
CA GLU A 155 -16.14 -15.08 -21.03
C GLU A 155 -14.94 -15.73 -21.72
N LEU A 156 -13.72 -15.25 -21.43
CA LEU A 156 -12.49 -15.84 -21.97
C LEU A 156 -12.26 -17.27 -21.48
N GLN A 157 -12.57 -17.56 -20.22
CA GLN A 157 -12.51 -18.91 -19.67
C GLN A 157 -13.47 -19.86 -20.37
N LEU A 158 -14.68 -19.39 -20.69
CA LEU A 158 -15.67 -20.19 -21.42
C LEU A 158 -15.20 -20.48 -22.85
N LYS A 159 -14.62 -19.49 -23.55
CA LYS A 159 -14.02 -19.69 -24.88
C LYS A 159 -12.85 -20.67 -24.86
N LEU A 160 -12.00 -20.62 -23.83
CA LEU A 160 -10.91 -21.58 -23.65
C LEU A 160 -11.45 -22.99 -23.50
N GLN A 161 -12.47 -23.16 -22.66
CA GLN A 161 -13.10 -24.47 -22.44
C GLN A 161 -13.75 -25.05 -23.70
N ASP A 162 -14.36 -24.21 -24.53
CA ASP A 162 -14.91 -24.62 -25.82
C ASP A 162 -13.82 -25.02 -26.82
N LEU A 163 -12.68 -24.32 -26.82
CA LEU A 163 -11.54 -24.69 -27.67
C LEU A 163 -10.92 -26.03 -27.24
N ASP A 164 -10.71 -26.23 -25.93
CA ASP A 164 -10.19 -27.50 -25.39
C ASP A 164 -11.08 -28.69 -25.79
N ARG A 165 -12.41 -28.50 -25.78
CA ARG A 165 -13.36 -29.53 -26.23
C ARG A 165 -13.19 -29.86 -27.71
N ARG A 166 -13.05 -28.84 -28.56
CA ARG A 166 -12.85 -29.02 -30.00
C ARG A 166 -11.51 -29.72 -30.30
N GLU A 167 -10.46 -29.41 -29.56
CA GLU A 167 -9.18 -30.11 -29.68
C GLU A 167 -9.32 -31.60 -29.38
N VAL A 168 -10.02 -31.96 -28.30
CA VAL A 168 -10.28 -33.36 -27.94
C VAL A 168 -11.12 -34.08 -29.00
N GLU A 169 -12.15 -33.44 -29.53
CA GLU A 169 -12.97 -34.01 -30.61
C GLU A 169 -12.16 -34.25 -31.89
N LEU A 170 -11.31 -33.30 -32.26
CA LEU A 170 -10.41 -33.43 -33.41
C LEU A 170 -9.39 -34.55 -33.20
N GLU A 171 -8.80 -34.66 -32.01
CA GLU A 171 -7.85 -35.73 -31.68
C GLU A 171 -8.50 -37.11 -31.77
N GLN A 172 -9.76 -37.23 -31.33
CA GLN A 172 -10.53 -38.47 -31.48
C GLN A 172 -10.83 -38.79 -32.96
N ALA A 173 -11.21 -37.78 -33.74
CA ALA A 173 -11.48 -37.94 -35.16
C ALA A 173 -10.22 -38.38 -35.93
N GLU A 174 -9.05 -37.80 -35.62
CA GLU A 174 -7.76 -38.19 -36.18
C GLU A 174 -7.41 -39.65 -35.83
N LYS A 175 -7.57 -40.06 -34.56
CA LYS A 175 -7.34 -41.47 -34.15
C LYS A 175 -8.23 -42.45 -34.89
N ILE A 176 -9.51 -42.10 -35.09
CA ILE A 176 -10.46 -42.92 -35.84
C ILE A 176 -10.05 -43.00 -37.32
N ALA A 177 -9.66 -41.87 -37.92
CA ALA A 177 -9.21 -41.83 -39.31
C ALA A 177 -7.94 -42.67 -39.51
N GLN A 178 -6.95 -42.53 -38.64
CA GLN A 178 -5.73 -43.35 -38.66
C GLN A 178 -6.05 -44.84 -38.55
N GLY A 179 -6.88 -45.25 -37.58
CA GLY A 179 -7.27 -46.65 -37.44
C GLY A 179 -8.01 -47.22 -38.66
N ARG A 180 -8.78 -46.40 -39.39
CA ARG A 180 -9.39 -46.81 -40.68
C ARG A 180 -8.35 -47.00 -41.77
N VAL A 181 -7.35 -46.13 -41.84
CA VAL A 181 -6.24 -46.24 -42.80
C VAL A 181 -5.43 -47.50 -42.52
N ASP A 182 -5.06 -47.76 -41.26
CA ASP A 182 -4.32 -48.96 -40.86
C ASP A 182 -5.08 -50.24 -41.21
N ALA A 183 -6.39 -50.26 -40.98
CA ALA A 183 -7.23 -51.40 -41.36
C ALA A 183 -7.24 -51.63 -42.87
N LEU A 184 -7.33 -50.57 -43.68
CA LEU A 184 -7.24 -50.66 -45.13
C LEU A 184 -5.87 -51.19 -45.57
N GLU A 185 -4.77 -50.68 -45.01
CA GLU A 185 -3.42 -51.16 -45.31
C GLU A 185 -3.25 -52.65 -45.00
N LEU A 186 -3.77 -53.12 -43.87
CA LEU A 186 -3.77 -54.55 -43.52
C LEU A 186 -4.56 -55.38 -44.54
N THR A 187 -5.75 -54.92 -44.94
CA THR A 187 -6.56 -55.63 -45.96
C THR A 187 -5.86 -55.69 -47.32
N LEU A 188 -5.24 -54.59 -47.76
CA LEU A 188 -4.46 -54.54 -49.00
C LEU A 188 -3.25 -55.49 -48.93
N THR A 189 -2.56 -55.52 -47.79
CA THR A 189 -1.40 -56.40 -47.57
C THR A 189 -1.81 -57.87 -47.58
N GLN A 190 -2.95 -58.23 -46.96
CA GLN A 190 -3.50 -59.59 -46.99
C GLN A 190 -3.90 -60.03 -48.41
N LEU A 191 -4.53 -59.14 -49.18
CA LEU A 191 -4.89 -59.42 -50.58
C LEU A 191 -3.64 -59.63 -51.45
N LYS A 192 -2.62 -58.78 -51.28
CA LYS A 192 -1.32 -58.91 -51.94
C LYS A 192 -0.64 -60.25 -51.62
N ASN A 193 -0.64 -60.66 -50.35
CA ASN A 193 -0.05 -61.94 -49.92
C ASN A 193 -0.82 -63.17 -50.46
N LYS A 194 -2.13 -63.05 -50.75
CA LYS A 194 -2.93 -64.11 -51.38
C LYS A 194 -2.75 -64.19 -52.90
N GLY A 195 -1.84 -63.42 -53.50
CA GLY A 195 -1.51 -63.50 -54.93
C GLY A 195 -2.43 -62.72 -55.86
N TYR A 196 -3.35 -61.91 -55.32
CA TYR A 196 -4.14 -60.97 -56.13
C TYR A 196 -3.26 -59.78 -56.54
N LYS A 197 -3.26 -59.39 -57.83
CA LYS A 197 -2.64 -58.12 -58.25
C LYS A 197 -3.46 -56.96 -57.68
N VAL A 198 -2.87 -56.25 -56.72
CA VAL A 198 -3.34 -54.96 -56.18
C VAL A 198 -2.86 -53.84 -57.09
#